data_AF-A0A6B3HX68-F1
#
_entry.id   AF-A0A6B3HX68-F1
#
_cell.length_a   1.000
_cell.length_b   1.000
_cell.length_c   1.000
_cell.angle_alpha   90.00
_cell.angle_beta   90.00
_cell.angle_gamma   90.00
#
_symmetry.space_group_name_H-M   'P 1'
#
loop_
_entity.id
_entity.type
_entity.pdbx_description
1 polymer ?
#
loop_
_entity_poly.entity_id
_entity_poly.type
_entity_poly.pdbx_seq_one_letter_code
_entity_poly.pdbx_strand_id
1 'polypeptide(L)'
;TAHPLIEFRGPVRRPTLTRLTDGRQLQYDIVLGPQDVLSVDTEAGTVLLNANASRLYTATPVSAPEQLFGLVPGVTELAFRSDDTTPDPRASVTVRWRDAHW
;
A
#
# COMPACT_ATOMS: atom_id res chain seq x y z
N THR A 1 7.85 14.14 -8.21
CA THR A 1 7.08 12.95 -7.82
C THR A 1 7.09 12.86 -6.32
N ALA A 2 5.93 12.71 -5.68
CA ALA A 2 5.85 12.52 -4.24
C ALA A 2 5.96 11.03 -3.89
N HIS A 3 6.65 10.71 -2.79
CA HIS A 3 6.75 9.36 -2.23
C HIS A 3 5.74 9.22 -1.09
N PRO A 4 4.58 8.57 -1.30
CA PRO A 4 3.57 8.44 -0.26
C PRO A 4 3.97 7.40 0.80
N LEU A 5 3.48 7.61 2.02
CA LEU A 5 3.33 6.58 3.04
C LEU A 5 1.94 5.96 2.88
N ILE A 6 1.89 4.65 2.67
CA ILE A 6 0.65 3.89 2.51
C ILE A 6 0.40 3.05 3.76
N GLU A 7 -0.82 3.04 4.27
CA GLU A 7 -1.21 2.20 5.39
C GLU A 7 -2.43 1.34 5.01
N PHE A 8 -2.25 0.03 4.94
CA PHE A 8 -3.35 -0.92 4.83
C PHE A 8 -3.78 -1.35 6.24
N ARG A 9 -5.08 -1.24 6.53
CA ARG A 9 -5.66 -1.67 7.80
C ARG A 9 -6.61 -2.84 7.57
N GLY A 10 -6.46 -3.90 8.36
CA GLY A 10 -7.29 -5.10 8.28
C GLY A 10 -8.68 -4.96 8.93
N PRO A 11 -9.53 -6.00 8.82
CA PRO A 11 -9.18 -7.32 8.30
C PRO A 11 -9.18 -7.35 6.77
N VAL A 12 -8.09 -7.83 6.17
CA VAL A 12 -7.97 -7.91 4.71
C VAL A 12 -7.01 -9.00 4.28
N ARG A 13 -7.38 -9.79 3.26
CA ARG A 13 -6.49 -10.77 2.62
C ARG A 13 -5.86 -10.19 1.36
N ARG A 14 -4.53 -10.33 1.26
CA ARG A 14 -3.73 -9.91 0.11
C ARG A 14 -4.04 -8.46 -0.32
N PRO A 15 -3.84 -7.48 0.59
CA PRO A 15 -4.15 -6.09 0.30
C PRO A 15 -3.38 -5.62 -0.95
N THR A 16 -4.10 -4.97 -1.86
CA THR A 16 -3.54 -4.45 -3.11
C THR A 16 -3.99 -3.01 -3.33
N LEU A 17 -3.04 -2.10 -3.52
CA LEU A 17 -3.28 -0.75 -4.02
C LEU A 17 -2.74 -0.63 -5.45
N THR A 18 -3.61 -0.33 -6.40
CA THR A 18 -3.25 -0.11 -7.81
C THR A 18 -3.33 1.36 -8.15
N ARG A 19 -2.27 1.90 -8.73
CA ARG A 19 -2.29 3.18 -9.45
C ARG A 19 -2.84 2.93 -10.85
N LEU A 20 -4.04 3.42 -11.13
CA LEU A 20 -4.75 3.08 -12.37
C LEU A 20 -4.15 3.71 -13.61
N THR A 21 -3.41 4.81 -13.45
CA THR A 21 -2.81 5.54 -14.58
C THR A 21 -1.80 4.71 -15.37
N ASP A 22 -1.12 3.75 -14.73
CA ASP A 22 -0.12 2.89 -15.37
C ASP A 22 -0.08 1.45 -14.85
N GLY A 23 -1.01 1.07 -13.97
CA GLY A 23 -1.13 -0.27 -13.43
C GLY A 23 -0.10 -0.64 -12.36
N ARG A 24 0.76 0.28 -11.89
CA ARG A 24 1.71 0.01 -10.80
C ARG A 24 0.97 -0.39 -9.52
N GLN A 25 1.51 -1.38 -8.79
CA GLN A 25 0.85 -1.94 -7.61
C GLN A 25 1.74 -1.91 -6.38
N LEU A 26 1.09 -1.89 -5.22
CA LEU A 26 1.61 -2.38 -3.95
C LEU A 26 0.69 -3.53 -3.50
N GLN A 27 1.22 -4.74 -3.49
CA GLN A 27 0.52 -5.99 -3.19
C GLN A 27 1.38 -6.89 -2.30
N TYR A 28 0.75 -7.45 -1.27
CA TYR A 28 1.43 -8.24 -0.24
C TYR A 28 0.72 -9.56 0.01
N ASP A 29 1.43 -10.68 -0.05
CA ASP A 29 0.91 -12.01 0.29
C ASP A 29 0.88 -12.22 1.81
N ILE A 30 -0.03 -11.47 2.46
CA ILE A 30 -0.26 -11.46 3.89
C ILE A 30 -1.75 -11.32 4.19
N VAL A 31 -2.18 -11.87 5.33
CA VAL A 31 -3.51 -11.62 5.90
C VAL A 31 -3.33 -10.66 7.07
N LEU A 32 -4.03 -9.53 7.04
CA LEU A 32 -4.08 -8.58 8.15
C LEU A 32 -5.33 -8.86 8.98
N GLY A 33 -5.17 -8.98 10.30
CA GLY A 33 -6.28 -9.05 11.23
C GLY A 33 -6.93 -7.68 11.51
N PRO A 34 -8.03 -7.63 12.30
CA PRO A 34 -8.80 -6.39 12.54
C PRO A 34 -8.02 -5.23 13.19
N GLN A 35 -6.89 -5.52 13.83
CA GLN A 35 -6.04 -4.51 14.49
C GLN A 35 -4.71 -4.31 13.78
N ASP A 36 -4.45 -5.06 12.70
CA ASP A 36 -3.19 -4.99 12.00
C ASP A 36 -3.16 -3.79 11.06
N VAL A 37 -2.01 -3.11 11.05
CA VAL A 37 -1.67 -2.05 10.12
C VAL A 37 -0.36 -2.40 9.43
N LEU A 38 -0.39 -2.47 8.10
CA LEU A 38 0.79 -2.63 7.25
C LEU A 38 1.15 -1.28 6.64
N SER A 39 2.25 -0.70 7.11
CA SER A 39 2.77 0.59 6.64
C SER A 39 3.84 0.35 5.58
N VAL A 40 3.71 1.00 4.42
CA VAL A 40 4.63 0.96 3.30
C VAL A 40 5.20 2.36 3.08
N ASP A 41 6.50 2.49 3.33
CA ASP A 41 7.24 3.71 3.03
C ASP A 41 7.86 3.58 1.63
N THR A 42 7.31 4.31 0.66
CA THR A 42 7.77 4.28 -0.74
C THR A 42 9.00 5.17 -0.99
N GLU A 43 9.48 5.92 -0.01
CA GLU A 43 10.77 6.60 -0.11
C GLU A 43 11.89 5.67 0.38
N ALA A 44 11.71 5.10 1.58
CA ALA A 44 12.67 4.19 2.20
C ALA A 44 12.64 2.77 1.62
N GLY A 45 11.56 2.38 0.94
CA GLY A 45 11.34 1.02 0.44
C GLY A 45 11.13 0.01 1.56
N THR A 46 10.42 0.40 2.62
CA THR A 46 10.21 -0.45 3.80
C THR A 46 8.74 -0.80 3.98
N VAL A 47 8.50 -1.97 4.60
CA VAL A 47 7.16 -2.50 4.87
C VAL A 47 7.13 -3.03 6.29
N LEU A 48 6.38 -2.37 7.16
CA LEU A 48 6.31 -2.67 8.59
C LEU A 48 4.88 -3.03 9.01
N LEU A 49 4.73 -4.15 9.71
CA LEU A 49 3.51 -4.52 10.40
C LEU A 49 3.55 -3.95 11.82
N ASN A 50 2.48 -3.24 12.20
CA ASN A 50 2.29 -2.66 13.53
C ASN A 50 3.52 -1.84 13.99
N ALA A 51 4.11 -1.09 13.05
CA ALA A 51 5.25 -0.19 13.19
C ALA A 51 6.61 -0.80 13.58
N ASN A 52 6.74 -2.13 13.74
CA ASN A 52 8.00 -2.72 14.21
C ASN A 52 8.46 -3.98 13.46
N ALA A 53 7.55 -4.77 12.90
CA ALA A 53 7.90 -6.06 12.31
C ALA A 53 8.00 -5.93 10.80
N SER A 54 9.20 -6.10 10.24
CA SER A 54 9.36 -6.10 8.79
C SER A 54 8.54 -7.21 8.13
N ARG A 55 7.80 -6.83 7.09
CA ARG A 55 7.03 -7.72 6.21
C ARG A 55 7.39 -7.54 4.74
N LEU A 56 8.52 -6.91 4.44
CA LEU A 56 8.98 -6.69 3.06
C LEU A 56 9.03 -8.00 2.26
N TYR A 57 9.38 -9.13 2.91
CA TYR A 57 9.40 -10.46 2.28
C TYR A 57 8.02 -10.96 1.79
N THR A 58 6.92 -10.32 2.20
CA THR A 58 5.56 -10.62 1.71
C THR A 58 5.22 -9.87 0.43
N ALA A 59 6.06 -8.92 0.00
CA ALA A 59 5.86 -8.21 -1.24
C ALA A 59 5.85 -9.18 -2.43
N THR A 60 4.84 -9.07 -3.27
CA THR A 60 4.82 -9.83 -4.54
C THR A 60 5.76 -9.19 -5.57
N PRO A 61 6.15 -9.91 -6.64
CA PRO A 61 7.03 -9.36 -7.68
C PRO A 61 6.49 -8.11 -8.38
N VAL A 62 5.17 -7.88 -8.39
CA VAL A 62 4.57 -6.69 -9.01
C VAL A 62 4.71 -5.43 -8.16
N SER A 63 4.96 -5.60 -6.85
CA SER A 63 5.16 -4.50 -5.89
C SER A 63 6.58 -4.00 -5.88
N ALA A 64 7.53 -4.94 -5.93
CA ALA A 64 8.94 -4.65 -5.72
C ALA A 64 9.58 -3.96 -6.93
N PRO A 65 10.56 -3.06 -6.70
CA PRO A 65 10.78 -2.34 -5.45
C PRO A 65 9.65 -1.32 -5.18
N GLU A 66 9.32 -1.12 -3.90
CA GLU A 66 8.28 -0.21 -3.41
C GLU A 66 8.53 1.24 -3.87
N GLN A 67 9.80 1.63 -4.04
CA GLN A 67 10.19 2.99 -4.41
C GLN A 67 9.70 3.45 -5.78
N LEU A 68 9.26 2.53 -6.63
CA LEU A 68 8.68 2.86 -7.94
C LEU A 68 7.20 3.26 -7.84
N PHE A 69 6.56 3.09 -6.68
CA PHE A 69 5.22 3.59 -6.43
C PHE A 69 5.26 5.05 -5.98
N GLY A 70 5.32 5.97 -6.95
CA GLY A 70 5.27 7.42 -6.70
C GLY A 70 3.94 8.05 -7.13
N LEU A 71 3.66 9.27 -6.67
CA LEU A 71 2.56 10.09 -7.17
C LEU A 71 3.12 11.19 -8.08
N VAL A 72 2.64 11.23 -9.32
CA VAL A 72 3.00 12.26 -10.29
C VAL A 72 2.09 13.48 -10.11
N PRO A 73 2.54 14.70 -10.47
CA PRO A 73 1.67 15.87 -10.47
C PRO A 73 0.41 15.66 -11.32
N GLY A 74 -0.72 16.19 -10.84
CA GLY A 74 -2.03 16.03 -11.48
C GLY A 74 -2.90 14.99 -10.78
N VAL A 75 -3.86 14.44 -11.51
CA VAL A 75 -4.82 13.46 -10.97
C VAL A 75 -4.20 12.06 -11.02
N THR A 76 -4.12 11.40 -9.86
CA THR A 76 -3.74 9.99 -9.77
C THR A 76 -4.91 9.20 -9.20
N GLU A 77 -5.53 8.35 -10.03
CA GLU A 77 -6.59 7.46 -9.58
C GLU A 77 -6.01 6.19 -8.94
N LEU A 78 -6.55 5.82 -7.78
CA LEU A 78 -6.11 4.68 -6.99
C LEU A 78 -7.28 3.73 -6.73
N ALA A 79 -7.00 2.43 -6.79
CA ALA A 79 -7.98 1.40 -6.46
C ALA A 79 -7.43 0.45 -5.38
N PHE A 80 -8.16 0.32 -4.29
CA PHE A 80 -7.89 -0.65 -3.23
C PHE A 80 -8.69 -1.93 -3.47
N ARG A 81 -8.03 -3.09 -3.36
CA ARG A 81 -8.63 -4.41 -3.56
C ARG A 81 -8.10 -5.39 -2.51
N SER A 82 -8.87 -6.46 -2.32
CA SER A 82 -8.50 -7.62 -1.55
C SER A 82 -8.98 -8.89 -2.23
N ASP A 83 -8.47 -10.03 -1.77
CA ASP A 83 -8.95 -11.35 -2.18
C ASP A 83 -10.02 -11.91 -1.24
N ASP A 84 -10.66 -11.06 -0.44
CA ASP A 84 -11.77 -11.48 0.40
C ASP A 84 -13.00 -11.71 -0.49
N THR A 85 -13.67 -12.86 -0.32
CA THR A 85 -14.92 -13.16 -1.04
C THR A 85 -16.02 -12.13 -0.74
N THR A 86 -15.97 -11.53 0.45
CA THR A 86 -16.84 -10.43 0.86
C THR A 86 -15.96 -9.40 1.59
N PRO A 87 -15.75 -8.20 1.01
CA PRO A 87 -14.95 -7.16 1.65
C PRO A 87 -15.52 -6.75 3.01
N ASP A 88 -14.66 -6.63 4.01
CA ASP A 88 -15.03 -6.10 5.33
C ASP A 88 -15.01 -4.56 5.29
N PRO A 89 -16.05 -3.85 5.75
CA PRO A 89 -16.10 -2.39 5.72
C PRO A 89 -15.05 -1.71 6.61
N ARG A 90 -14.41 -2.45 7.53
CA ARG A 90 -13.30 -1.93 8.35
C ARG A 90 -11.96 -1.93 7.60
N ALA A 91 -11.85 -2.75 6.54
CA ALA A 91 -10.67 -2.76 5.69
C ALA A 91 -10.53 -1.41 5.00
N SER A 92 -9.36 -0.79 5.10
CA SER A 92 -9.11 0.51 4.52
C SER A 92 -7.67 0.67 4.09
N VAL A 93 -7.45 1.62 3.18
CA VAL A 93 -6.13 2.10 2.82
C VAL A 93 -6.07 3.61 3.06
N THR A 94 -5.00 4.07 3.70
CA THR A 94 -4.70 5.50 3.84
C THR A 94 -3.49 5.84 3.00
N VAL A 95 -3.55 6.94 2.27
CA VAL A 95 -2.46 7.45 1.44
C VAL A 95 -2.06 8.81 1.99
N ARG A 96 -0.87 8.90 2.58
CA ARG A 96 -0.33 10.16 3.12
C ARG A 96 0.82 10.60 2.24
N TRP A 97 0.74 11.81 1.73
CA TRP A 97 1.78 12.39 0.89
C TRP A 97 2.00 13.84 1.27
N ARG A 98 3.13 14.40 0.83
CA ARG A 98 3.42 15.82 0.92
C ARG A 98 3.74 16.32 -0.47
N ASP A 99 3.40 17.57 -0.73
CA ASP A 99 3.80 18.19 -1.99
C ASP A 99 5.33 18.16 -2.11
N ALA A 100 5.80 17.72 -3.27
CA ALA A 100 7.22 17.66 -3.59
C ALA A 100 7.71 19.00 -4.18
N HIS A 101 6.80 19.95 -4.42
CA HIS A 101 7.08 21.28 -4.93
C HIS A 101 6.56 22.32 -3.92
N TRP A 102 7.35 23.36 -3.69
CA TRP A 102 7.00 24.54 -2.91
C TRP A 102 6.88 25.75 -3.82
#